data_AF-A0A7S1PP38-F1
#
_entry.id   AF-A0A7S1PP38-F1
#
_cell.length_a   1.000
_cell.length_b   1.000
_cell.length_c   1.000
_cell.angle_alpha   90.00
_cell.angle_beta   90.00
_cell.angle_gamma   90.00
#
_symmetry.space_group_name_H-M   'P 1'
#
loop_
_entity.id
_entity.type
_entity.pdbx_description
1 polymer ?
#
loop_
_entity_poly.entity_id
_entity_poly.type
_entity_poly.pdbx_seq_one_letter_code
_entity_poly.pdbx_strand_id
1 'polypeptide(L)'
;MRVAVHHDKEMVLGDAHLTMVVQWNALYTVFVFFVAAWAAYLGKLVDRPDRTMSDLDRAWYTASLGVLLLVEPVRLYLGVRGNRIMSVSHLVGFVILTACVHMPIMALYNTNIPFGNSLDWSVSVIELSFGAIELLLGVFALNALIRRNTVDFFVHLGSLDPTRRYDQDDTSSASSDSGSGSEDELLE
;
A
#
# COMPACT_ATOMS: atom_id res chain seq x y z
N MET A 1 38.69 20.28 5.63
CA MET A 1 37.62 20.32 4.60
C MET A 1 36.42 19.54 5.11
N ARG A 2 35.22 20.12 5.16
CA ARG A 2 33.99 19.36 5.46
C ARG A 2 33.47 18.78 4.14
N VAL A 3 33.56 17.46 3.99
CA VAL A 3 32.95 16.77 2.85
C VAL A 3 31.45 16.74 3.12
N ALA A 4 30.70 17.59 2.43
CA ALA A 4 29.25 17.55 2.44
C ALA A 4 28.81 16.34 1.62
N VAL A 5 28.59 15.21 2.29
CA VAL A 5 28.01 14.03 1.66
C VAL A 5 26.56 14.37 1.32
N HIS A 6 26.32 14.79 0.08
CA HIS A 6 24.98 14.85 -0.47
C HIS A 6 24.52 13.41 -0.65
N HIS A 7 23.71 12.92 0.29
CA HIS A 7 22.86 11.78 0.00
C HIS A 7 21.80 12.27 -0.97
N ASP A 8 22.06 12.09 -2.27
CA ASP A 8 21.02 12.03 -3.27
C ASP A 8 20.07 10.90 -2.83
N LYS A 9 19.01 11.29 -2.13
CA LYS A 9 17.89 10.40 -1.87
C LYS A 9 17.26 10.16 -3.22
N GLU A 10 17.68 9.09 -3.89
CA GLU A 10 16.88 8.50 -4.94
C GLU A 10 15.46 8.42 -4.39
N MET A 11 14.53 9.13 -5.06
CA MET A 11 13.13 9.12 -4.65
C MET A 11 12.69 7.68 -4.79
N VAL A 12 12.60 6.97 -3.67
CA VAL A 12 12.17 5.59 -3.65
C VAL A 12 10.75 5.59 -4.21
N LEU A 13 10.60 5.16 -5.46
CA LEU A 13 9.30 5.08 -6.10
C LEU A 13 8.46 4.03 -5.37
N GLY A 14 7.20 4.39 -5.08
CA GLY A 14 6.20 3.47 -4.53
C GLY A 14 6.11 2.18 -5.34
N ASP A 15 5.57 1.12 -4.75
CA ASP A 15 5.39 -0.15 -5.47
C ASP A 15 4.44 0.07 -6.66
N ALA A 16 4.97 -0.06 -7.87
CA ALA A 16 4.21 0.17 -9.10
C ALA A 16 3.03 -0.81 -9.24
N HIS A 17 3.18 -2.04 -8.74
CA HIS A 17 2.13 -3.05 -8.81
C HIS A 17 0.95 -2.68 -7.92
N LEU A 18 1.21 -2.24 -6.69
CA LEU A 18 0.16 -1.79 -5.79
C LEU A 18 -0.59 -0.58 -6.35
N THR A 19 0.13 0.40 -6.92
CA THR A 19 -0.50 1.56 -7.57
C THR A 19 -1.40 1.13 -8.72
N MET A 20 -0.91 0.25 -9.60
CA MET A 20 -1.66 -0.20 -10.77
C MET A 20 -2.93 -0.95 -10.36
N VAL A 21 -2.83 -1.87 -9.38
CA VAL A 21 -3.98 -2.64 -8.90
C VAL A 21 -5.01 -1.73 -8.24
N VAL A 22 -4.59 -0.80 -7.36
CA VAL A 22 -5.51 0.12 -6.68
C VAL A 22 -6.21 1.05 -7.69
N GLN A 23 -5.51 1.53 -8.72
CA GLN A 23 -6.13 2.33 -9.77
C GLN A 23 -7.13 1.53 -10.61
N TRP A 24 -6.77 0.29 -10.96
CA TRP A 24 -7.66 -0.59 -11.70
C TRP A 24 -8.90 -0.93 -10.89
N ASN A 25 -8.73 -1.24 -9.61
CA ASN A 25 -9.84 -1.49 -8.70
C ASN A 25 -10.73 -0.24 -8.58
N ALA A 26 -10.15 0.95 -8.37
CA ALA A 26 -10.92 2.19 -8.31
C ALA A 26 -11.80 2.41 -9.56
N LEU A 27 -11.26 2.15 -10.75
CA LEU A 27 -12.04 2.22 -11.99
C LEU A 27 -13.13 1.15 -12.03
N TYR A 28 -12.77 -0.09 -11.69
CA TYR A 28 -13.71 -1.20 -11.69
C TYR A 28 -14.86 -0.99 -10.68
N THR A 29 -14.56 -0.60 -9.44
CA THR A 29 -15.56 -0.36 -8.41
C THR A 29 -16.52 0.77 -8.82
N VAL A 30 -15.99 1.90 -9.32
CA VAL A 30 -16.81 3.07 -9.70
C VAL A 30 -17.65 2.80 -10.96
N PHE A 31 -17.05 2.25 -12.02
CA PHE A 31 -17.73 2.15 -13.32
C PHE A 31 -18.48 0.83 -13.52
N VAL A 32 -18.02 -0.26 -12.90
CA VAL A 32 -18.61 -1.59 -13.10
C VAL A 32 -19.44 -1.99 -11.90
N PHE A 33 -18.84 -2.04 -10.71
CA PHE A 33 -19.52 -2.54 -9.51
C PHE A 33 -20.72 -1.66 -9.13
N PHE A 34 -20.52 -0.35 -8.94
CA PHE A 34 -21.62 0.55 -8.56
C PHE A 34 -22.72 0.60 -9.62
N VAL A 35 -22.37 0.62 -10.91
CA VAL A 35 -23.35 0.63 -11.99
C VAL A 35 -24.15 -0.67 -12.02
N ALA A 36 -23.49 -1.83 -11.93
CA ALA A 36 -24.15 -3.13 -11.89
C ALA A 36 -25.04 -3.28 -10.66
N ALA A 37 -24.55 -2.87 -9.48
CA ALA A 37 -25.31 -2.92 -8.24
C ALA A 37 -26.53 -1.99 -8.27
N TRP A 38 -26.41 -0.79 -8.85
CA TRP A 38 -27.55 0.11 -9.05
C TRP A 38 -28.55 -0.42 -10.08
N ALA A 39 -28.07 -0.96 -11.20
CA ALA A 39 -28.92 -1.58 -12.21
C ALA A 39 -29.68 -2.79 -11.65
N ALA A 40 -29.02 -3.64 -10.86
CA ALA A 40 -29.64 -4.77 -10.17
C ALA A 40 -30.71 -4.31 -9.17
N TYR A 41 -30.43 -3.22 -8.43
CA TYR A 41 -31.39 -2.64 -7.49
C TYR A 41 -32.63 -2.08 -8.22
N LEU A 42 -32.45 -1.33 -9.30
CA LEU A 42 -33.54 -0.78 -10.10
C LEU A 42 -34.33 -1.87 -10.82
N GLY A 43 -33.66 -2.87 -11.38
CA GLY A 43 -34.31 -4.02 -12.01
C GLY A 43 -35.22 -4.77 -11.03
N LYS A 44 -34.76 -4.98 -9.80
CA LYS A 44 -35.56 -5.57 -8.72
C LYS A 44 -36.78 -4.70 -8.35
N LEU A 45 -36.67 -3.38 -8.46
CA LEU A 45 -37.75 -2.44 -8.17
C LEU A 45 -38.82 -2.39 -9.29
N VAL A 46 -38.42 -2.63 -10.54
CA VAL A 46 -39.28 -2.52 -11.73
C VAL A 46 -39.96 -3.85 -12.09
N ASP A 47 -39.24 -4.97 -12.04
CA ASP A 47 -39.71 -6.22 -12.67
C ASP A 47 -40.72 -7.04 -11.84
N ARG A 48 -40.87 -6.81 -10.53
CA ARG A 48 -41.71 -7.70 -9.68
C ARG A 48 -42.45 -7.00 -8.53
N PRO A 49 -43.67 -6.49 -8.76
CA PRO A 49 -44.56 -6.09 -7.66
C PRO A 49 -45.00 -7.29 -6.78
N ASP A 50 -45.01 -8.53 -7.30
CA ASP A 50 -45.55 -9.71 -6.59
C ASP A 50 -44.51 -10.59 -5.87
N ARG A 51 -43.22 -10.33 -6.07
CA ARG A 51 -42.11 -10.94 -5.31
C ARG A 51 -41.31 -9.83 -4.66
N THR A 52 -41.94 -9.17 -3.70
CA THR A 52 -41.31 -8.15 -2.86
C THR A 52 -40.10 -8.75 -2.18
N MET A 53 -38.92 -8.25 -2.54
CA MET A 53 -37.71 -8.41 -1.73
C MET A 53 -38.07 -7.98 -0.31
N SER A 54 -37.72 -8.80 0.70
CA SER A 54 -38.04 -8.48 2.09
C SER A 54 -37.52 -7.08 2.42
N ASP A 55 -38.30 -6.27 3.14
CA ASP A 55 -37.87 -4.92 3.55
C ASP A 55 -36.51 -4.96 4.26
N LEU A 56 -36.24 -6.05 4.98
CA LEU A 56 -34.97 -6.31 5.63
C LEU A 56 -33.82 -6.47 4.63
N ASP A 57 -34.02 -7.22 3.55
CA ASP A 57 -32.99 -7.42 2.51
C ASP A 57 -32.72 -6.12 1.76
N ARG A 58 -33.75 -5.32 1.55
CA ARG A 58 -33.63 -3.99 0.94
C ARG A 58 -32.85 -3.03 1.84
N ALA A 59 -33.11 -3.07 3.15
CA ALA A 59 -32.35 -2.30 4.13
C ALA A 59 -30.88 -2.73 4.15
N TRP A 60 -30.60 -4.04 4.16
CA TRP A 60 -29.22 -4.55 4.11
C TRP A 60 -28.48 -4.16 2.83
N TYR A 61 -29.15 -4.26 1.68
CA TYR A 61 -28.59 -3.90 0.38
C TYR A 61 -28.19 -2.43 0.32
N THR A 62 -29.12 -1.55 0.71
CA THR A 62 -28.91 -0.10 0.72
C THR A 62 -27.87 0.33 1.74
N ALA A 63 -27.88 -0.27 2.94
CA ALA A 63 -26.87 -0.01 3.97
C ALA A 63 -25.47 -0.43 3.51
N SER A 64 -25.32 -1.63 2.94
CA SER A 64 -24.03 -2.15 2.47
C SER A 64 -23.44 -1.27 1.36
N LEU A 65 -24.26 -0.89 0.37
CA LEU A 65 -23.83 0.03 -0.69
C LEU A 65 -23.51 1.43 -0.16
N GLY A 66 -24.29 1.94 0.79
CA GLY A 66 -24.03 3.25 1.41
C GLY A 66 -22.71 3.28 2.17
N VAL A 67 -22.43 2.24 2.95
CA VAL A 67 -21.16 2.11 3.68
C VAL A 67 -19.99 1.96 2.70
N LEU A 68 -20.13 1.11 1.68
CA LEU A 68 -19.10 0.98 0.63
C LEU A 68 -18.84 2.32 -0.06
N LEU A 69 -19.88 3.06 -0.45
CA LEU A 69 -19.73 4.35 -1.11
C LEU A 69 -18.96 5.38 -0.27
N LEU A 70 -19.07 5.32 1.06
CA LEU A 70 -18.36 6.21 1.98
C LEU A 70 -16.93 5.74 2.28
N VAL A 71 -16.75 4.43 2.49
CA VAL A 71 -15.47 3.85 2.90
C VAL A 71 -14.51 3.72 1.73
N GLU A 72 -15.03 3.37 0.56
CA GLU A 72 -14.25 3.04 -0.63
C GLU A 72 -13.35 4.20 -1.11
N PRO A 73 -13.84 5.46 -1.22
CA PRO A 73 -12.99 6.58 -1.60
C PRO A 73 -11.87 6.83 -0.59
N VAL A 74 -12.16 6.69 0.71
CA VAL A 74 -11.15 6.88 1.78
C VAL A 74 -10.10 5.78 1.72
N ARG A 75 -10.52 4.53 1.53
CA ARG A 75 -9.66 3.36 1.37
C ARG A 75 -8.71 3.55 0.17
N LEU A 76 -9.26 3.83 -1.01
CA LEU A 76 -8.48 4.04 -2.24
C LEU A 76 -7.54 5.24 -2.11
N TYR A 77 -7.99 6.34 -1.50
CA TYR A 77 -7.16 7.52 -1.23
C TYR A 77 -5.95 7.16 -0.36
N LEU A 78 -6.16 6.43 0.73
CA LEU A 78 -5.07 6.00 1.62
C LEU A 78 -4.10 5.04 0.91
N GLY A 79 -4.60 4.15 0.05
CA GLY A 79 -3.77 3.24 -0.74
C GLY A 79 -2.86 3.99 -1.72
N VAL A 80 -3.44 4.85 -2.56
CA VAL A 80 -2.69 5.63 -3.55
C VAL A 80 -1.73 6.60 -2.87
N ARG A 81 -2.22 7.38 -1.90
CA ARG A 81 -1.40 8.37 -1.20
C ARG A 81 -0.30 7.67 -0.42
N GLY A 82 -0.65 6.68 0.40
CA GLY A 82 0.29 5.95 1.24
C GLY A 82 1.43 5.31 0.47
N ASN A 83 1.12 4.71 -0.69
CA ASN A 83 2.15 4.13 -1.55
C ASN A 83 3.06 5.22 -2.16
N ARG A 84 2.48 6.35 -2.61
CA ARG A 84 3.24 7.46 -3.20
C ARG A 84 4.17 8.16 -2.20
N ILE A 85 3.72 8.38 -0.97
CA ILE A 85 4.52 9.05 0.07
C ILE A 85 5.32 8.06 0.94
N MET A 86 5.25 6.76 0.64
CA MET A 86 5.86 5.70 1.46
C MET A 86 5.55 5.84 2.96
N SER A 87 4.29 6.16 3.29
CA SER A 87 3.87 6.40 4.67
C SER A 87 3.28 5.14 5.28
N VAL A 88 3.94 4.65 6.34
CA VAL A 88 3.51 3.48 7.11
C VAL A 88 2.08 3.64 7.61
N SER A 89 1.75 4.80 8.19
CA SER A 89 0.42 5.03 8.77
C SER A 89 -0.71 4.98 7.73
N HIS A 90 -0.47 5.52 6.52
CA HIS A 90 -1.46 5.48 5.44
C HIS A 90 -1.63 4.06 4.88
N LEU A 91 -0.53 3.33 4.68
CA LEU A 91 -0.60 1.94 4.21
C LEU A 91 -1.28 1.02 5.24
N VAL A 92 -1.00 1.21 6.52
CA VAL A 92 -1.68 0.50 7.61
C VAL A 92 -3.17 0.81 7.58
N GLY A 93 -3.56 2.08 7.44
CA GLY A 93 -4.96 2.47 7.32
C GLY A 93 -5.65 1.81 6.10
N PHE A 94 -4.98 1.77 4.96
CA PHE A 94 -5.46 1.09 3.76
C PHE A 94 -5.67 -0.41 3.97
N VAL A 95 -4.68 -1.10 4.57
CA VAL A 95 -4.75 -2.54 4.86
C VAL A 95 -5.87 -2.84 5.86
N ILE A 96 -5.99 -2.05 6.93
CA ILE A 96 -7.05 -2.22 7.94
C ILE A 96 -8.43 -1.99 7.32
N LEU A 97 -8.64 -0.92 6.56
CA LEU A 97 -9.92 -0.67 5.92
C LEU A 97 -10.27 -1.78 4.92
N THR A 98 -9.29 -2.30 4.19
CA THR A 98 -9.51 -3.40 3.25
C THR A 98 -9.88 -4.69 3.98
N ALA A 99 -9.11 -5.10 4.99
CA ALA A 99 -9.32 -6.34 5.71
C ALA A 99 -10.53 -6.33 6.65
N CYS A 100 -10.76 -5.23 7.37
CA CYS A 100 -11.75 -5.16 8.44
C CYS A 100 -13.09 -4.56 7.99
N VAL A 101 -13.12 -3.81 6.90
CA VAL A 101 -14.34 -3.12 6.45
C VAL A 101 -14.78 -3.59 5.08
N HIS A 102 -13.93 -3.43 4.05
CA HIS A 102 -14.30 -3.78 2.68
C HIS A 102 -14.55 -5.28 2.52
N MET A 103 -13.61 -6.15 2.92
CA MET A 103 -13.75 -7.61 2.77
C MET A 103 -14.94 -8.19 3.53
N PRO A 104 -15.20 -7.83 4.81
CA PRO A 104 -16.38 -8.34 5.53
C PRO A 104 -17.70 -7.85 4.93
N ILE A 105 -17.77 -6.59 4.49
CA ILE A 105 -18.98 -6.06 3.85
C ILE A 105 -19.24 -6.78 2.53
N MET A 106 -18.20 -7.00 1.71
CA MET A 106 -18.35 -7.75 0.46
C MET A 106 -18.72 -9.22 0.69
N ALA A 107 -18.18 -9.85 1.73
CA ALA A 107 -18.59 -11.19 2.13
C ALA A 107 -20.07 -11.22 2.54
N LEU A 108 -20.51 -10.27 3.39
CA LEU A 108 -21.92 -10.15 3.80
C LEU A 108 -22.83 -9.84 2.61
N TYR A 109 -22.39 -9.00 1.68
CA TYR A 109 -23.11 -8.71 0.45
C TYR A 109 -23.33 -9.98 -0.37
N ASN A 110 -22.28 -10.80 -0.52
CA ASN A 110 -22.37 -12.07 -1.24
C ASN A 110 -23.23 -13.13 -0.55
N THR A 111 -23.25 -13.18 0.78
CA THR A 111 -24.00 -14.24 1.49
C THR A 111 -25.47 -13.91 1.68
N ASN A 112 -25.80 -12.64 1.92
CA ASN A 112 -27.16 -12.24 2.32
C ASN A 112 -28.02 -11.79 1.15
N ILE A 113 -27.43 -11.36 0.04
CA ILE A 113 -28.21 -10.84 -1.08
C ILE A 113 -28.45 -11.97 -2.07
N PRO A 114 -29.73 -12.37 -2.29
CA PRO A 114 -30.04 -13.30 -3.34
C PRO A 114 -29.70 -12.65 -4.69
N PHE A 115 -28.66 -13.19 -5.33
CA PHE A 115 -28.27 -12.81 -6.67
C PHE A 115 -29.33 -13.32 -7.65
N GLY A 116 -30.17 -12.40 -8.12
CA GLY A 116 -31.17 -12.70 -9.15
C GLY A 116 -30.56 -12.88 -10.54
N ASN A 117 -29.31 -12.44 -10.74
CA ASN A 117 -28.60 -12.43 -12.00
C ASN A 117 -27.15 -12.91 -11.81
N SER A 118 -26.69 -13.82 -12.65
CA SER A 118 -25.30 -14.33 -12.64
C SER A 118 -24.25 -13.24 -12.86
N LEU A 119 -24.63 -12.14 -13.52
CA LEU A 119 -23.75 -10.98 -13.72
C LEU A 119 -23.41 -10.28 -12.40
N ASP A 120 -24.39 -10.09 -11.53
CA ASP A 120 -24.23 -9.42 -10.23
C ASP A 120 -23.29 -10.23 -9.31
N TRP A 121 -23.49 -11.55 -9.30
CA TRP A 121 -22.59 -12.48 -8.61
C TRP A 121 -21.16 -12.42 -9.15
N SER A 122 -20.99 -12.47 -10.47
CA SER A 122 -19.65 -12.43 -11.10
C SER A 122 -18.93 -11.12 -10.80
N VAL A 123 -19.65 -9.99 -10.87
CA VAL A 123 -19.10 -8.66 -10.59
C VAL A 123 -18.64 -8.56 -9.13
N SER A 124 -19.43 -9.10 -8.19
CA SER A 124 -19.09 -9.11 -6.77
C SER A 124 -17.91 -10.03 -6.45
N VAL A 125 -17.81 -11.19 -7.09
CA VAL A 125 -16.66 -12.10 -6.93
C VAL A 125 -15.36 -11.49 -7.44
N ILE A 126 -15.41 -10.78 -8.57
CA ILE A 126 -14.25 -10.06 -9.12
C ILE A 126 -13.80 -8.95 -8.16
N GLU A 127 -14.74 -8.17 -7.62
CA GLU A 127 -14.46 -7.13 -6.62
C GLU A 127 -13.77 -7.71 -5.37
N LEU A 128 -14.31 -8.82 -4.85
CA LEU A 128 -13.71 -9.54 -3.71
C LEU A 128 -12.28 -10.02 -4.03
N SER A 129 -12.05 -10.47 -5.26
CA SER A 129 -10.74 -10.92 -5.73
C SER A 129 -9.75 -9.75 -5.80
N PHE A 130 -10.18 -8.57 -6.29
CA PHE A 130 -9.35 -7.37 -6.25
C PHE A 130 -9.02 -6.97 -4.82
N GLY A 131 -10.00 -6.96 -3.91
CA GLY A 131 -9.77 -6.68 -2.49
C GLY A 131 -8.77 -7.64 -1.84
N ALA A 132 -8.79 -8.93 -2.19
CA ALA A 132 -7.81 -9.91 -1.71
C ALA A 132 -6.40 -9.65 -2.26
N ILE A 133 -6.25 -9.34 -3.55
CA ILE A 133 -4.96 -9.03 -4.17
C ILE A 133 -4.38 -7.74 -3.58
N GLU A 134 -5.21 -6.70 -3.43
CA GLU A 134 -4.84 -5.44 -2.78
C GLU A 134 -4.36 -5.64 -1.35
N LEU A 135 -5.03 -6.51 -0.60
CA LEU A 135 -4.63 -6.82 0.77
C LEU A 135 -3.26 -7.49 0.81
N LEU A 136 -3.02 -8.47 -0.06
CA LEU A 136 -1.73 -9.17 -0.15
C LEU A 136 -0.60 -8.20 -0.53
N LEU A 137 -0.79 -7.42 -1.59
CA LEU A 137 0.20 -6.43 -2.04
C LEU A 137 0.41 -5.34 -0.99
N GLY A 138 -0.64 -4.88 -0.33
CA GLY A 138 -0.58 -3.89 0.74
C GLY A 138 0.24 -4.39 1.93
N VAL A 139 0.05 -5.65 2.34
CA VAL A 139 0.85 -6.27 3.41
C VAL A 139 2.32 -6.43 3.00
N PHE A 140 2.60 -6.84 1.76
CA PHE A 140 3.98 -6.93 1.27
C PHE A 140 4.67 -5.57 1.23
N ALA A 141 4.00 -4.55 0.67
CA ALA A 141 4.51 -3.19 0.63
C ALA A 141 4.75 -2.63 2.04
N LEU A 142 3.83 -2.89 2.98
CA LEU A 142 3.98 -2.48 4.38
C LEU A 142 5.18 -3.14 5.05
N ASN A 143 5.37 -4.45 4.87
CA ASN A 143 6.50 -5.17 5.42
C ASN A 143 7.84 -4.68 4.84
N ALA A 144 7.88 -4.41 3.53
CA ALA A 144 9.06 -3.85 2.88
C ALA A 144 9.39 -2.46 3.44
N LEU A 145 8.38 -1.62 3.65
CA LEU A 145 8.53 -0.28 4.18
C LEU A 145 9.01 -0.26 5.63
N ILE A 146 8.45 -1.12 6.49
CA ILE A 146 8.87 -1.25 7.88
C ILE A 146 10.35 -1.67 7.95
N ARG A 147 10.75 -2.68 7.18
CA ARG A 147 12.15 -3.14 7.14
C ARG A 147 13.11 -2.03 6.74
N ARG A 148 12.76 -1.23 5.73
CA ARG A 148 13.57 -0.07 5.29
C ARG A 148 13.70 0.97 6.39
N ASN A 149 12.59 1.36 7.03
CA ASN A 149 12.61 2.33 8.13
C ASN A 149 13.40 1.82 9.34
N THR A 150 13.36 0.52 9.63
CA THR A 150 14.16 -0.08 10.71
C THR A 150 15.65 -0.01 10.41
N VAL A 151 16.07 -0.30 9.18
CA VAL A 151 17.49 -0.20 8.78
C VAL A 151 17.98 1.24 8.90
N ASP A 152 17.23 2.21 8.37
CA ASP A 152 17.59 3.63 8.46
C ASP A 152 17.72 4.10 9.92
N PHE A 153 16.84 3.64 10.80
CA PHE A 153 16.89 3.94 12.22
C PHE A 153 18.16 3.39 12.89
N PHE A 154 18.54 2.14 12.60
CA PHE A 154 19.76 1.53 13.15
C PHE A 154 21.04 2.16 12.58
N VAL A 155 21.05 2.52 11.29
CA VAL A 155 22.18 3.25 10.67
C VAL A 155 22.34 4.62 11.33
N HIS A 156 21.23 5.32 11.57
CA HIS A 156 21.26 6.62 12.25
C HIS A 156 21.77 6.50 13.69
N LEU A 157 21.29 5.52 14.45
CA LEU A 157 21.80 5.23 15.80
C LEU A 157 23.30 4.90 15.81
N GLY A 158 23.77 4.07 14.87
CA GLY A 158 25.18 3.73 14.76
C GLY A 158 26.08 4.90 14.40
N SER A 159 25.54 5.94 13.74
CA SER A 159 26.27 7.19 13.44
C SER A 159 26.41 8.12 14.65
N LEU A 160 25.56 7.94 15.66
CA LEU A 160 25.56 8.73 16.90
C LEU A 160 26.45 8.13 17.99
N ASP A 161 26.95 6.90 17.80
CA ASP A 161 27.85 6.25 18.77
C ASP A 161 29.24 6.93 18.76
N PRO A 162 29.61 7.69 19.82
CA PRO A 162 30.86 8.44 19.85
C PRO A 162 32.09 7.55 19.95
N THR A 163 31.93 6.32 20.45
CA THR A 163 33.05 5.38 20.67
C THR A 163 33.74 5.01 19.37
N ARG A 164 33.01 4.96 18.26
CA ARG A 164 33.55 4.66 16.92
C ARG A 164 34.45 5.75 16.34
N ARG A 165 34.39 6.99 16.86
CA ARG A 165 35.29 8.07 16.42
C ARG A 165 36.69 7.96 17.02
N TYR A 166 36.83 7.33 18.18
CA TYR A 166 38.13 7.24 18.85
C TYR A 166 39.08 6.22 18.18
N ASP A 167 38.56 5.12 17.63
CA ASP A 167 39.39 4.12 16.92
C ASP A 167 39.95 4.63 15.58
N GLN A 168 39.32 5.64 14.97
CA GLN A 168 39.69 6.10 13.62
C GLN A 168 40.80 7.16 13.64
N ASP A 169 40.99 7.89 14.74
CA ASP A 169 42.07 8.88 14.86
C ASP A 169 43.43 8.20 15.18
N ASP A 170 43.45 7.09 15.93
CA ASP A 170 44.69 6.41 16.33
C ASP A 170 45.39 5.63 15.20
N THR A 171 44.68 5.28 14.12
CA THR A 171 45.27 4.58 12.97
C THR A 171 45.84 5.51 11.90
N SER A 172 45.43 6.79 11.90
CA SER A 172 45.92 7.78 10.92
C SER A 172 47.33 8.31 11.22
N SER A 173 47.76 8.25 12.49
CA SER A 173 49.08 8.72 12.94
C SER A 173 50.21 7.69 12.75
N ALA A 174 49.90 6.43 12.42
CA ALA A 174 50.91 5.37 12.24
C ALA A 174 51.40 5.17 10.80
N SER A 175 50.87 5.91 9.81
CA SER A 175 51.15 5.65 8.37
C SER A 175 52.01 6.70 7.65
N SER A 176 52.58 7.67 8.39
CA SER A 176 53.31 8.81 7.79
C SER A 176 54.83 8.63 7.74
N ASP A 177 55.41 7.50 8.13
CA ASP A 177 56.86 7.40 8.40
C ASP A 177 57.63 6.34 7.58
N SER A 178 57.19 6.04 6.35
CA SER A 178 57.98 5.15 5.47
C SER A 178 57.98 5.64 4.03
N GLY A 179 58.95 6.47 3.67
CA GLY A 179 59.13 6.89 2.27
C GLY A 179 60.22 7.91 1.97
N SER A 180 61.29 8.01 2.77
CA SER A 180 62.54 8.65 2.33
C SER A 180 63.56 7.56 1.98
N GLY A 181 63.73 7.30 0.69
CA GLY A 181 64.67 6.30 0.18
C GLY A 181 65.12 6.65 -1.23
N SER A 182 65.98 7.67 -1.29
CA SER A 182 67.21 7.73 -2.08
C SER A 182 67.30 6.89 -3.36
N GLU A 183 67.22 7.53 -4.53
CA GLU A 183 67.95 7.13 -5.74
C GLU A 183 68.33 8.39 -6.55
N ASP A 184 69.28 9.16 -6.02
CA ASP A 184 70.29 9.85 -6.82
C ASP A 184 71.52 8.91 -6.90
N GLU A 185 72.33 9.02 -7.96
CA GLU A 185 73.57 8.26 -8.32
C GLU A 185 73.33 7.02 -9.22
N LEU A 186 73.98 6.80 -10.38
CA LEU A 186 75.20 7.30 -11.03
C LEU A 186 75.19 6.90 -12.53
N LEU A 187 75.71 7.80 -13.37
CA LEU A 187 76.65 7.59 -14.48
C LEU A 187 76.32 6.74 -15.73
N GLU A 188 76.70 7.37 -16.86
CA GLU A 188 76.98 6.91 -18.24
C GLU A 188 75.85 6.86 -19.28
#